data_AF-A0A0B0M735-F1
#
_entry.id   AF-A0A0B0M735-F1
#
_cell.length_a   1.000
_cell.length_b   1.000
_cell.length_c   1.000
_cell.angle_alpha   90.00
_cell.angle_beta   90.00
_cell.angle_gamma   90.00
#
_symmetry.space_group_name_H-M   'P 1'
#
loop_
_entity.id
_entity.type
_entity.pdbx_description
1 polymer ?
#
loop_
_entity_poly.entity_id
_entity_poly.type
_entity_poly.pdbx_seq_one_letter_code
_entity_poly.pdbx_strand_id
1 'polypeptide(L)'
;MHGRPRKAPKPEDEAASSAKAQKLRAVQTQFFSFHHNKIYTKEAVELSAKLLEINPESYTAWNYRKLAVEHYLNLPDCNPDSIKSVLDDELRVVENALRQNFKSYGAWHHRKWVLSKGHSSIDNELRLLDKFQKADSRNFHAWNYRRYVAESMKRSEQDELKYTEDMIYTNFSNYSAWHNRRL
;
A
#
# COMPACT_ATOMS: atom_id res chain seq x y z
N MET A 1 12.68 -9.12 7.19
CA MET A 1 13.40 -10.10 8.03
C MET A 1 12.71 -10.25 9.38
N HIS A 2 11.57 -10.93 9.47
CA HIS A 2 10.93 -11.24 10.76
C HIS A 2 10.20 -12.59 10.67
N GLY A 3 10.20 -13.35 11.77
CA GLY A 3 9.37 -14.56 11.92
C GLY A 3 9.68 -15.73 10.98
N ARG A 4 10.80 -15.71 10.23
CA ARG A 4 11.17 -16.85 9.39
C ARG A 4 11.61 -18.03 10.26
N PRO A 5 10.93 -19.18 10.20
CA PRO A 5 11.36 -20.38 10.91
C PRO A 5 12.76 -20.78 10.44
N ARG A 6 13.67 -21.07 11.39
CA ARG A 6 14.98 -21.62 11.05
C ARG A 6 14.83 -23.09 10.67
N LYS A 7 14.53 -23.35 9.41
CA LYS A 7 14.54 -24.69 8.80
C LYS A 7 15.73 -24.79 7.86
N ALA A 8 16.39 -25.96 7.80
CA ALA A 8 17.39 -26.23 6.78
C ALA A 8 16.73 -26.12 5.40
N PRO A 9 17.28 -25.33 4.46
CA PRO A 9 16.71 -25.21 3.13
C PRO A 9 16.72 -26.57 2.43
N LYS A 10 15.61 -26.96 1.81
CA LYS A 10 15.62 -28.08 0.86
C LYS A 10 16.16 -27.57 -0.49
N PRO A 11 16.74 -28.45 -1.33
CA PRO A 11 17.17 -28.06 -2.69
C PRO A 11 16.05 -27.38 -3.51
N GLU A 12 14.80 -27.79 -3.30
CA GLU A 12 13.62 -27.18 -3.92
C GLU A 12 13.37 -25.73 -3.45
N ASP A 13 13.56 -25.45 -2.15
CA ASP A 13 13.41 -24.10 -1.59
C ASP A 13 14.50 -23.14 -2.12
N GLU A 14 15.72 -23.66 -2.29
CA GLU A 14 16.84 -22.90 -2.87
C GLU A 14 16.61 -22.60 -4.35
N ALA A 15 16.14 -23.59 -5.12
CA ALA A 15 15.78 -23.42 -6.52
C ALA A 15 14.65 -22.38 -6.69
N ALA A 16 13.60 -22.46 -5.86
CA ALA A 16 12.50 -21.49 -5.86
C ALA A 16 12.95 -20.07 -5.49
N SER A 17 13.83 -19.95 -4.49
CA SER A 17 14.42 -18.67 -4.08
C SER A 17 15.28 -18.06 -5.20
N SER A 18 16.12 -18.88 -5.86
CA SER A 18 16.93 -18.48 -6.99
C SER A 18 16.09 -18.01 -8.17
N ALA A 19 15.05 -18.77 -8.55
CA ALA A 19 14.12 -18.40 -9.61
C ALA A 19 13.39 -17.08 -9.30
N LYS A 20 12.95 -16.87 -8.05
CA LYS A 20 12.35 -15.60 -7.62
C LYS A 20 13.34 -14.44 -7.72
N ALA A 21 14.60 -14.65 -7.32
CA ALA A 21 15.64 -13.63 -7.42
C ALA A 21 15.97 -13.28 -8.88
N GLN A 22 16.05 -14.27 -9.77
CA GLN A 22 16.25 -14.06 -11.21
C GLN A 22 15.10 -13.25 -11.84
N LYS A 23 13.86 -13.63 -11.54
CA LYS A 23 12.67 -12.89 -12.00
C LYS A 23 12.68 -11.45 -11.49
N LEU A 24 13.00 -11.23 -10.21
CA LEU A 24 13.09 -9.89 -9.63
C LEU A 24 14.18 -9.05 -10.32
N ARG A 25 15.37 -9.63 -10.56
CA ARG A 25 16.46 -8.94 -11.26
C ARG A 25 16.07 -8.53 -12.67
N ALA A 26 15.44 -9.43 -13.43
CA ALA A 26 14.98 -9.12 -14.79
C ALA A 26 14.01 -7.94 -14.81
N VAL A 27 13.01 -7.95 -13.93
CA VAL A 27 12.03 -6.85 -13.80
C VAL A 27 12.72 -5.56 -13.35
N GLN A 28 13.66 -5.64 -12.41
CA GLN A 28 14.42 -4.48 -11.92
C GLN A 28 15.26 -3.84 -13.03
N THR A 29 15.97 -4.63 -13.84
CA THR A 29 16.81 -4.11 -14.93
C THR A 29 15.96 -3.31 -15.92
N GLN A 30 14.83 -3.86 -16.37
CA GLN A 30 13.95 -3.17 -17.29
C GLN A 30 13.29 -1.94 -16.64
N PHE A 31 12.87 -2.05 -15.38
CA PHE A 31 12.34 -0.92 -14.60
C PHE A 31 13.34 0.23 -14.50
N PHE A 32 14.60 -0.06 -14.18
CA PHE A 32 15.63 0.97 -14.07
C PHE A 32 15.88 1.63 -15.43
N SER A 33 15.86 0.88 -16.53
CA SER A 33 15.94 1.48 -17.88
C SER A 33 14.83 2.52 -18.09
N PHE A 34 13.57 2.16 -17.79
CA PHE A 34 12.45 3.11 -17.90
C PHE A 34 12.60 4.31 -16.96
N HIS A 35 13.01 4.09 -15.72
CA HIS A 35 13.20 5.14 -14.73
C HIS A 35 14.27 6.16 -15.16
N HIS A 36 15.45 5.70 -15.57
CA HIS A 36 16.56 6.58 -15.98
C HIS A 36 16.20 7.42 -17.21
N ASN A 37 15.44 6.83 -18.14
CA ASN A 37 15.00 7.51 -19.36
C ASN A 37 13.67 8.27 -19.20
N LYS A 38 13.10 8.32 -17.98
CA LYS A 38 11.81 8.98 -17.69
C LYS A 38 10.67 8.53 -18.61
N ILE A 39 10.63 7.24 -18.95
CA ILE A 39 9.63 6.65 -19.85
C ILE A 39 8.39 6.29 -19.03
N TYR A 40 7.28 6.97 -19.24
CA TYR A 40 6.00 6.73 -18.54
C TYR A 40 4.95 6.11 -19.46
N THR A 41 5.31 5.10 -20.25
CA THR A 41 4.33 4.36 -21.06
C THR A 41 3.49 3.43 -20.17
N LYS A 42 2.33 3.00 -20.67
CA LYS A 42 1.48 2.02 -19.97
C LYS A 42 2.27 0.76 -19.58
N GLU A 43 3.11 0.26 -20.49
CA GLU A 43 4.00 -0.88 -20.23
C GLU A 43 4.96 -0.60 -19.06
N ALA A 44 5.60 0.57 -19.04
CA ALA A 44 6.56 0.92 -17.99
C ALA A 44 5.90 1.05 -16.61
N VAL A 45 4.69 1.62 -16.57
CA VAL A 45 3.90 1.73 -15.34
C VAL A 45 3.40 0.36 -14.88
N GLU A 46 2.94 -0.51 -15.77
CA GLU A 46 2.57 -1.89 -15.44
C GLU A 46 3.76 -2.72 -14.94
N LEU A 47 4.94 -2.55 -15.54
CA LEU A 47 6.16 -3.22 -15.07
C LEU A 47 6.53 -2.78 -13.65
N SER A 48 6.40 -1.48 -13.34
CA SER A 48 6.64 -1.00 -11.97
C SER A 48 5.61 -1.53 -10.96
N ALA A 49 4.36 -1.78 -11.38
CA ALA A 49 3.36 -2.43 -10.52
C ALA A 49 3.77 -3.88 -10.21
N LYS A 50 4.18 -4.64 -11.23
CA LYS A 50 4.71 -6.02 -11.05
C LYS A 50 5.93 -6.05 -10.13
N LEU A 51 6.81 -5.05 -10.23
CA LEU A 51 7.96 -4.92 -9.33
C LEU A 51 7.51 -4.75 -7.87
N LEU A 52 6.51 -3.91 -7.62
CA LEU A 52 5.98 -3.63 -6.28
C LEU A 52 5.15 -4.79 -5.72
N GLU A 53 4.50 -5.59 -6.55
CA GLU A 53 3.87 -6.84 -6.13
C GLU A 53 4.91 -7.86 -5.63
N ILE A 54 6.11 -7.87 -6.22
CA ILE A 54 7.21 -8.76 -5.78
C ILE A 54 7.93 -8.16 -4.56
N ASN A 55 8.16 -6.85 -4.56
CA ASN A 55 8.89 -6.13 -3.52
C ASN A 55 8.22 -4.77 -3.18
N PRO A 56 7.24 -4.76 -2.27
CA PRO A 56 6.58 -3.55 -1.78
C PRO A 56 7.52 -2.54 -1.10
N GLU A 57 8.73 -2.94 -0.71
CA GLU A 57 9.70 -2.08 -0.02
C GLU A 57 10.56 -1.23 -0.99
N SER A 58 10.31 -1.31 -2.30
CA SER A 58 11.05 -0.51 -3.28
C SER A 58 10.57 0.95 -3.28
N TYR A 59 11.20 1.80 -2.47
CA TYR A 59 10.93 3.24 -2.45
C TYR A 59 11.15 3.91 -3.81
N THR A 60 12.17 3.47 -4.56
CA THR A 60 12.43 3.99 -5.91
C THR A 60 11.27 3.71 -6.85
N ALA A 61 10.68 2.51 -6.80
CA ALA A 61 9.51 2.18 -7.61
C ALA A 61 8.28 3.02 -7.20
N TRP A 62 8.01 3.18 -5.90
CA TRP A 62 6.94 4.07 -5.44
C TRP A 62 7.14 5.52 -5.90
N ASN A 63 8.35 6.05 -5.80
CA ASN A 63 8.66 7.41 -6.24
C ASN A 63 8.51 7.55 -7.76
N TYR A 64 8.98 6.58 -8.54
CA TYR A 64 8.75 6.54 -9.98
C TYR A 64 7.26 6.55 -10.33
N ARG A 65 6.42 5.81 -9.59
CA ARG A 65 4.97 5.83 -9.81
C ARG A 65 4.36 7.20 -9.53
N LYS A 66 4.78 7.89 -8.48
CA LYS A 66 4.32 9.28 -8.22
C LYS A 66 4.65 10.20 -9.40
N LEU A 67 5.85 10.10 -9.95
CA LEU A 67 6.26 10.86 -11.14
C LEU A 67 5.42 10.49 -12.36
N ALA A 68 5.13 9.20 -12.57
CA ALA A 68 4.30 8.75 -13.68
C ALA A 68 2.85 9.25 -13.56
N VAL A 69 2.26 9.20 -12.35
CA VAL A 69 0.93 9.75 -12.08
C VAL A 69 0.94 11.25 -12.32
N GLU A 70 1.90 12.00 -11.78
CA GLU A 70 2.01 13.45 -12.02
C GLU A 70 2.19 13.77 -13.50
N HIS A 71 2.94 12.97 -14.25
CA HIS A 71 3.05 13.11 -15.69
C HIS A 71 1.68 12.97 -16.39
N TYR A 72 0.91 11.93 -16.06
CA TYR A 72 -0.43 11.74 -16.64
C TYR A 72 -1.43 12.83 -16.24
N LEU A 73 -1.38 13.29 -14.99
CA LEU A 73 -2.26 14.35 -14.51
C LEU A 73 -1.99 15.69 -15.19
N ASN A 74 -0.77 15.93 -15.67
CA ASN A 74 -0.36 17.15 -16.36
C ASN A 74 -0.55 17.09 -17.89
N LEU A 75 -1.10 16.00 -18.44
CA LEU A 75 -1.38 15.91 -19.88
C LEU A 75 -2.54 16.86 -20.27
N PRO A 76 -2.50 17.47 -21.47
CA PRO A 76 -3.52 18.45 -21.89
C PRO A 76 -4.95 17.90 -21.95
N ASP A 77 -5.09 16.62 -22.28
CA ASP A 77 -6.39 15.94 -22.45
C ASP A 77 -6.96 15.37 -21.13
N CYS A 78 -6.34 15.70 -20.00
CA CYS A 78 -6.71 15.14 -18.72
C CYS A 78 -8.03 15.76 -18.21
N ASN A 79 -9.06 14.94 -18.12
CA ASN A 79 -10.36 15.31 -17.56
C ASN A 79 -10.55 14.70 -16.15
N PRO A 80 -11.53 15.17 -15.36
CA PRO A 80 -11.75 14.65 -14.00
C PRO A 80 -11.93 13.12 -13.93
N ASP A 81 -12.56 12.51 -14.93
CA ASP A 81 -12.79 11.06 -14.98
C ASP A 81 -11.50 10.28 -15.26
N SER A 82 -10.64 10.78 -16.16
CA SER A 82 -9.33 10.18 -16.42
C SER A 82 -8.41 10.30 -15.20
N ILE A 83 -8.44 11.45 -14.52
CA ILE A 83 -7.70 11.66 -13.25
C ILE A 83 -8.13 10.62 -12.22
N LYS A 84 -9.45 10.49 -12.02
CA LYS A 84 -10.03 9.53 -11.08
C LYS A 84 -9.64 8.10 -11.45
N SER A 85 -9.71 7.72 -12.73
CA SER A 85 -9.32 6.39 -13.19
C SER A 85 -7.86 6.07 -12.88
N VAL A 86 -6.93 7.00 -13.14
CA VAL A 86 -5.50 6.82 -12.86
C VAL A 86 -5.27 6.62 -11.36
N LEU A 87 -5.91 7.42 -10.51
CA LEU A 87 -5.75 7.34 -9.06
C LEU A 87 -6.41 6.08 -8.48
N ASP A 88 -7.56 5.66 -9.00
CA ASP A 88 -8.22 4.42 -8.59
C ASP A 88 -7.37 3.18 -8.97
N ASP A 89 -6.68 3.21 -10.10
CA ASP A 89 -5.71 2.17 -10.48
C ASP A 89 -4.47 2.16 -9.56
N GLU A 90 -3.99 3.33 -9.12
CA GLU A 90 -2.94 3.39 -8.09
C GLU A 90 -3.39 2.76 -6.76
N LEU A 91 -4.64 2.99 -6.35
CA LEU A 91 -5.18 2.37 -5.14
C LEU A 91 -5.22 0.84 -5.24
N ARG A 92 -5.45 0.29 -6.43
CA ARG A 92 -5.40 -1.17 -6.70
C ARG A 92 -3.96 -1.70 -6.58
N VAL A 93 -2.97 -1.00 -7.14
CA VAL A 93 -1.55 -1.39 -7.03
C VAL A 93 -1.10 -1.41 -5.57
N VAL A 94 -1.52 -0.40 -4.79
CA VAL A 94 -1.24 -0.36 -3.35
C VAL A 94 -1.90 -1.51 -2.61
N GLU A 95 -3.15 -1.84 -2.92
CA GLU A 95 -3.84 -2.97 -2.30
C GLU A 95 -3.10 -4.30 -2.56
N ASN A 96 -2.67 -4.53 -3.81
CA ASN A 96 -1.89 -5.72 -4.17
C ASN A 96 -0.55 -5.78 -3.40
N ALA A 97 0.16 -4.65 -3.29
CA ALA A 97 1.40 -4.56 -2.53
C ALA A 97 1.19 -4.82 -1.03
N LEU A 98 0.09 -4.31 -0.44
CA LEU A 98 -0.27 -4.55 0.97
C LEU A 98 -0.71 -5.98 1.23
N ARG A 99 -1.32 -6.68 0.26
CA ARG A 99 -1.61 -8.12 0.37
C ARG A 99 -0.32 -8.93 0.48
N GLN A 100 0.74 -8.52 -0.24
CA GLN A 100 2.05 -9.15 -0.15
C GLN A 100 2.80 -8.80 1.15
N ASN A 101 2.76 -7.54 1.56
CA ASN A 101 3.33 -7.08 2.83
C ASN A 101 2.47 -5.99 3.46
N PHE A 102 1.59 -6.37 4.38
CA PHE A 102 0.66 -5.46 5.05
C PHE A 102 1.35 -4.49 6.04
N LYS A 103 2.67 -4.66 6.25
CA LYS A 103 3.54 -3.77 7.05
C LYS A 103 4.43 -2.89 6.17
N SER A 104 4.14 -2.78 4.87
CA SER A 104 4.95 -1.98 3.97
C SER A 104 4.74 -0.48 4.19
N TYR A 105 5.78 0.21 4.63
CA TYR A 105 5.76 1.67 4.79
C TYR A 105 5.50 2.38 3.46
N GLY A 106 6.17 1.94 2.40
CA GLY A 106 6.04 2.53 1.06
C GLY A 106 4.60 2.46 0.56
N ALA A 107 3.95 1.30 0.68
CA ALA A 107 2.57 1.11 0.23
C ALA A 107 1.57 1.96 1.02
N TRP A 108 1.64 1.98 2.36
CA TRP A 108 0.76 2.82 3.18
C TRP A 108 0.97 4.32 2.92
N HIS A 109 2.22 4.75 2.75
CA HIS A 109 2.52 6.14 2.42
C HIS A 109 2.00 6.52 1.04
N HIS A 110 2.18 5.65 0.04
CA HIS A 110 1.66 5.88 -1.31
C HIS A 110 0.13 5.98 -1.30
N ARG A 111 -0.57 5.11 -0.55
CA ARG A 111 -2.03 5.19 -0.39
C ARG A 111 -2.51 6.56 0.10
N LYS A 112 -1.88 7.08 1.16
CA LYS A 112 -2.20 8.42 1.69
C LYS A 112 -1.95 9.51 0.65
N TRP A 113 -0.84 9.41 -0.08
CA TRP A 113 -0.51 10.37 -1.13
C TRP A 113 -1.54 10.36 -2.27
N VAL A 114 -2.01 9.18 -2.71
CA VAL A 114 -3.06 9.07 -3.73
C VAL A 114 -4.35 9.72 -3.24
N LEU A 115 -4.81 9.39 -2.03
CA LEU A 115 -6.03 9.98 -1.47
C LEU A 115 -5.93 11.50 -1.25
N SER A 116 -4.74 12.01 -0.91
CA SER A 116 -4.54 13.46 -0.76
C SER A 116 -4.74 14.25 -2.06
N LYS A 117 -4.80 13.59 -3.23
CA LYS A 117 -5.15 14.25 -4.50
C LYS A 117 -6.65 14.59 -4.59
N GLY A 118 -7.50 14.01 -3.75
CA GLY A 118 -8.90 14.43 -3.58
C GLY A 118 -9.89 13.96 -4.65
N HIS A 119 -9.48 13.11 -5.60
CA HIS A 119 -10.35 12.64 -6.69
C HIS A 119 -10.90 11.21 -6.51
N SER A 120 -10.31 10.41 -5.61
CA SER A 120 -10.77 9.05 -5.31
C SER A 120 -11.73 9.04 -4.11
N SER A 121 -12.69 8.11 -4.11
CA SER A 121 -13.62 7.92 -2.98
C SER A 121 -12.91 7.33 -1.77
N ILE A 122 -13.20 7.88 -0.58
CA ILE A 122 -12.69 7.42 0.72
C ILE A 122 -13.62 6.37 1.36
N ASP A 123 -14.82 6.16 0.80
CA ASP A 123 -15.87 5.32 1.39
C ASP A 123 -15.45 3.85 1.57
N ASN A 124 -14.48 3.41 0.77
CA ASN A 124 -13.95 2.05 0.81
C ASN A 124 -12.85 1.85 1.85
N GLU A 125 -12.26 2.93 2.38
CA GLU A 125 -11.05 2.85 3.21
C GLU A 125 -11.31 2.24 4.58
N LEU A 126 -12.44 2.57 5.22
CA LEU A 126 -12.81 1.96 6.49
C LEU A 126 -13.05 0.45 6.36
N ARG A 127 -13.68 0.02 5.25
CA ARG A 127 -13.87 -1.41 4.95
C ARG A 127 -12.56 -2.13 4.72
N LEU A 128 -11.59 -1.47 4.06
CA LEU A 128 -10.25 -2.00 3.88
C LEU A 128 -9.51 -2.13 5.21
N LEU A 129 -9.57 -1.09 6.05
CA LEU A 129 -8.98 -1.06 7.38
C LEU A 129 -9.50 -2.19 8.28
N ASP A 130 -10.80 -2.45 8.25
CA ASP A 130 -11.39 -3.56 9.02
C ASP A 130 -10.82 -4.92 8.60
N LYS A 131 -10.52 -5.14 7.31
CA LYS A 131 -9.86 -6.37 6.86
C LYS A 131 -8.45 -6.49 7.42
N PHE A 132 -7.68 -5.41 7.39
CA PHE A 132 -6.31 -5.41 7.93
C PHE A 132 -6.28 -5.56 9.45
N GLN A 133 -7.20 -4.91 10.17
CA GLN A 133 -7.31 -5.01 11.63
C GLN A 133 -7.79 -6.39 12.08
N LYS A 134 -8.67 -7.04 11.32
CA LYS A 134 -9.05 -8.44 11.58
C LYS A 134 -7.88 -9.40 11.35
N ALA A 135 -7.02 -9.12 10.36
CA ALA A 135 -5.84 -9.94 10.07
C ALA A 135 -4.70 -9.73 11.09
N ASP A 136 -4.42 -8.49 11.49
CA ASP A 136 -3.47 -8.14 12.54
C ASP A 136 -3.96 -6.89 13.29
N SER A 137 -4.65 -7.12 14.41
CA SER A 137 -5.26 -6.07 15.23
C SER A 137 -4.27 -5.12 15.91
N ARG A 138 -2.98 -5.46 15.85
CA ARG A 138 -1.87 -4.67 16.38
C ARG A 138 -1.07 -4.01 15.25
N ASN A 139 -1.55 -4.06 14.01
CA ASN A 139 -0.89 -3.41 12.89
C ASN A 139 -0.94 -1.88 13.05
N PHE A 140 0.13 -1.30 13.58
CA PHE A 140 0.21 0.13 13.83
C PHE A 140 0.10 0.96 12.53
N HIS A 141 0.49 0.41 11.37
CA HIS A 141 0.31 1.12 10.10
C HIS A 141 -1.17 1.30 9.77
N ALA A 142 -1.98 0.25 9.99
CA ALA A 142 -3.43 0.31 9.80
C ALA A 142 -4.06 1.28 10.79
N TRP A 143 -3.64 1.28 12.06
CA TRP A 143 -4.10 2.28 13.05
C TRP A 143 -3.73 3.71 12.65
N ASN A 144 -2.50 3.95 12.22
CA ASN A 144 -2.07 5.27 11.73
C ASN A 144 -2.85 5.71 10.49
N TYR A 145 -3.12 4.79 9.57
CA TYR A 145 -3.91 5.07 8.38
C TYR A 145 -5.38 5.33 8.71
N ARG A 146 -5.95 4.60 9.67
CA ARG A 146 -7.32 4.82 10.16
C ARG A 146 -7.52 6.24 10.67
N ARG A 147 -6.57 6.76 11.46
CA ARG A 147 -6.64 8.16 11.94
C ARG A 147 -6.68 9.17 10.81
N TYR A 148 -5.80 9.01 9.81
CA TYR A 148 -5.79 9.84 8.61
C TYR A 148 -7.13 9.78 7.84
N VAL A 149 -7.71 8.58 7.69
CA VAL A 149 -9.00 8.39 7.01
C VAL A 149 -10.14 9.00 7.82
N ALA A 150 -10.18 8.78 9.14
CA ALA A 150 -11.22 9.32 10.02
C ALA A 150 -11.22 10.86 10.01
N GLU A 151 -10.03 11.47 10.04
CA GLU A 151 -9.85 12.93 9.91
C GLU A 151 -10.33 13.43 8.54
N SER A 152 -9.93 12.74 7.47
CA SER A 152 -10.32 13.10 6.09
C SER A 152 -11.85 13.01 5.88
N MET A 153 -12.50 12.05 6.54
CA MET A 153 -13.96 11.87 6.52
C MET A 153 -14.70 12.75 7.54
N LYS A 154 -14.00 13.52 8.38
CA LYS A 154 -14.57 14.27 9.50
C LYS A 154 -15.48 13.42 10.40
N ARG A 155 -15.06 12.17 10.67
CA ARG A 155 -15.80 11.28 11.58
C ARG A 155 -15.83 11.86 12.99
N SER A 156 -16.92 11.59 13.70
CA SER A 156 -17.05 12.03 15.09
C SER A 156 -16.08 11.28 15.99
N GLU A 157 -15.62 11.93 17.05
CA GLU A 157 -14.82 11.28 18.09
C GLU A 157 -15.59 10.12 18.73
N GLN A 158 -16.91 10.25 18.86
CA GLN A 158 -17.78 9.19 19.42
C GLN A 158 -17.75 7.92 18.56
N ASP A 159 -17.74 8.05 17.23
CA ASP A 159 -17.68 6.90 16.33
C ASP A 159 -16.35 6.14 16.45
N GLU A 160 -15.24 6.87 16.57
CA GLU A 160 -13.91 6.26 16.73
C GLU A 160 -13.71 5.69 18.15
N LEU A 161 -14.30 6.34 19.17
CA LEU A 161 -14.34 5.82 20.53
C LEU A 161 -15.12 4.50 20.59
N LYS A 162 -16.26 4.43 19.92
CA LYS A 162 -17.04 3.19 19.79
C LYS A 162 -16.25 2.09 19.07
N TYR A 163 -15.58 2.43 17.97
CA TYR A 163 -14.75 1.46 17.25
C TYR A 163 -13.62 0.87 18.12
N THR A 164 -12.91 1.72 18.87
CA THR A 164 -11.85 1.24 19.77
C THR A 164 -12.41 0.40 20.91
N GLU A 165 -13.60 0.73 21.41
CA GLU A 165 -14.31 -0.05 22.41
C GLU A 165 -14.67 -1.45 21.88
N ASP A 166 -15.23 -1.56 20.68
CA ASP A 166 -15.53 -2.85 20.04
C ASP A 166 -14.27 -3.71 19.85
N MET A 167 -13.15 -3.08 19.47
CA MET A 167 -11.84 -3.76 19.34
C MET A 167 -11.29 -4.26 20.68
N ILE A 168 -11.53 -3.53 21.77
CA ILE A 168 -11.15 -3.93 23.15
C ILE A 168 -12.05 -5.07 23.64
N TYR A 169 -13.36 -5.02 23.39
CA TYR A 169 -14.25 -6.13 23.75
C TYR A 169 -13.90 -7.42 23.00
N THR A 170 -13.45 -7.29 21.74
CA THR A 170 -12.98 -8.44 20.96
C THR A 170 -11.65 -9.00 21.48
N ASN A 171 -10.73 -8.12 21.90
CA ASN A 171 -9.46 -8.51 22.51
C ASN A 171 -9.01 -7.47 23.53
N PHE A 172 -9.24 -7.77 24.81
CA PHE A 172 -8.96 -6.85 25.91
C PHE A 172 -7.49 -6.41 25.97
N SER A 173 -6.55 -7.26 25.56
CA SER A 173 -5.12 -6.97 25.54
C SER A 173 -4.65 -6.24 24.28
N ASN A 174 -5.57 -5.73 23.43
CA ASN A 174 -5.20 -4.95 22.25
C ASN A 174 -4.68 -3.57 22.64
N TYR A 175 -3.37 -3.47 22.88
CA TYR A 175 -2.70 -2.23 23.24
C TYR A 175 -2.90 -1.12 22.20
N SER A 176 -2.98 -1.45 20.91
CA SER A 176 -3.18 -0.44 19.87
C SER A 176 -4.54 0.25 19.98
N ALA A 177 -5.60 -0.50 20.34
CA ALA A 177 -6.92 0.08 20.57
C ALA A 177 -6.93 0.98 21.82
N TRP A 178 -6.31 0.55 22.93
CA TRP A 178 -6.15 1.37 24.13
C TRP A 178 -5.35 2.65 23.87
N HIS A 179 -4.24 2.53 23.16
CA HIS A 179 -3.38 3.66 22.82
C HIS A 179 -4.11 4.69 21.96
N ASN A 180 -4.94 4.24 21.01
CA ASN A 180 -5.71 5.11 20.13
C ASN A 180 -6.80 5.92 20.86
N ARG A 181 -7.21 5.54 22.08
CA ARG A 181 -8.14 6.32 22.91
C ARG A 181 -7.48 7.47 23.66
N ARG A 182 -6.15 7.44 23.81
CA ARG A 182 -5.39 8.45 24.55
C ARG A 182 -4.93 9.61 23.65
N LEU A 183 -4.82 9.36 22.36
CA LEU A 183 -4.37 10.32 21.35
C LEU A 183 -5.54 11.10 20.79
#